data_AF-A0A2W4JEB0-F1
#
_entry.id   AF-A0A2W4JEB0-F1
#
_cell.length_a   1.000
_cell.length_b   1.000
_cell.length_c   1.000
_cell.angle_alpha   90.00
_cell.angle_beta   90.00
_cell.angle_gamma   90.00
#
_symmetry.space_group_name_H-M   'P 1'
#
loop_
_entity.id
_entity.type
_entity.pdbx_description
1 polymer ?
#
loop_
_entity_poly.entity_id
_entity_poly.type
_entity_poly.pdbx_seq_one_letter_code
_entity_poly.pdbx_strand_id
1 'polypeptide(L)' 'GYPPIDESMLVEETVTCVVQVMGKVRDRIQVPPSLGEDELRELALATAGAQRAINGAPVRTVIVRAPNLVNIVTG' A
#
# COMPACT_ATOMS: atom_id res chain seq x y z
N GLY A 1 -28.98 9.44 32.01
CA GLY A 1 -28.89 8.63 30.79
C GLY A 1 -27.55 8.87 30.16
N TYR A 2 -26.88 7.83 29.70
CA TYR A 2 -25.63 7.95 28.94
C TYR A 2 -25.91 8.71 27.62
N PRO A 3 -24.99 9.57 27.13
CA PRO A 3 -25.20 10.30 25.88
C PRO A 3 -25.22 9.35 24.67
N PRO A 4 -25.90 9.75 23.57
CA PRO A 4 -25.95 8.95 22.34
C PRO A 4 -24.54 8.78 21.75
N ILE A 5 -24.27 7.59 21.23
CA ILE A 5 -23.02 7.26 20.54
C ILE A 5 -22.89 8.17 19.32
N ASP A 6 -21.80 8.94 19.29
CA ASP A 6 -21.44 9.80 18.17
C ASP A 6 -20.75 8.95 17.10
N GLU A 7 -21.49 8.57 16.05
CA GLU A 7 -20.98 7.75 14.93
C GLU A 7 -19.89 8.47 14.12
N SER A 8 -19.62 9.76 14.38
CA SER A 8 -18.58 10.55 13.71
C SER A 8 -17.15 10.26 14.20
N MET A 9 -16.97 9.35 15.16
CA MET A 9 -15.66 8.89 15.65
C MET A 9 -15.15 7.62 14.95
N LEU A 10 -15.76 7.23 13.82
CA LEU A 10 -15.14 6.33 12.84
C LEU A 10 -13.96 7.04 12.17
N VAL A 11 -12.86 7.20 12.90
CA VAL A 11 -11.56 7.41 12.28
C VAL A 11 -11.36 6.18 11.39
N GLU A 12 -11.33 6.35 10.07
CA GLU A 12 -10.89 5.28 9.19
C GLU A 12 -9.49 4.88 9.64
N GLU A 13 -9.38 3.73 10.31
CA GLU A 13 -8.10 3.20 10.71
C GLU A 13 -7.28 2.98 9.44
N THR A 14 -6.17 3.68 9.30
CA THR A 14 -5.22 3.45 8.21
C THR A 14 -3.92 2.92 8.77
N VAL A 15 -3.34 1.98 8.04
CA VAL A 15 -2.01 1.45 8.27
C VAL A 15 -1.09 1.91 7.16
N THR A 16 0.20 2.00 7.48
CA THR A 16 1.21 2.39 6.49
C THR A 16 1.68 1.16 5.72
N CYS A 17 1.40 1.12 4.42
CA CYS A 17 2.04 0.18 3.51
C CYS A 17 3.37 0.75 3.01
N VAL A 18 4.44 -0.02 3.15
CA VAL A 18 5.74 0.28 2.55
C VAL A 18 5.77 -0.25 1.12
N VAL A 19 6.13 0.61 0.16
CA VAL A 19 6.32 0.20 -1.24
C VAL A 19 7.81 0.12 -1.54
N GLN A 20 8.25 -1.05 -1.98
CA GLN A 20 9.64 -1.34 -2.34
C GLN A 20 9.77 -1.67 -3.83
N VAL A 21 10.90 -1.30 -4.41
CA VAL A 21 11.34 -1.78 -5.72
C VAL A 21 12.75 -2.34 -5.56
N MET A 22 12.94 -3.62 -5.92
CA MET A 22 14.18 -4.36 -5.70
C MET A 22 14.68 -4.27 -4.25
N GLY A 23 13.75 -4.44 -3.29
CA GLY A 23 14.05 -4.41 -1.85
C GLY A 23 14.36 -3.04 -1.25
N LYS A 24 14.39 -1.97 -2.07
CA LYS A 24 14.62 -0.59 -1.59
C LYS A 24 13.28 0.12 -1.44
N VAL A 25 13.06 0.78 -0.29
CA VAL A 25 11.86 1.61 -0.07
C VAL A 25 11.82 2.76 -1.06
N ARG A 26 10.69 2.91 -1.74
CA ARG A 26 10.42 3.95 -2.74
C ARG A 26 9.25 4.84 -2.39
N ASP A 27 8.27 4.29 -1.67
CA ASP A 27 7.10 5.05 -1.24
C ASP A 27 6.50 4.49 0.06
N ARG A 28 5.60 5.26 0.66
CA ARG A 28 4.74 4.84 1.78
C ARG A 28 3.34 5.39 1.56
N ILE A 29 2.33 4.52 1.57
CA ILE A 29 0.93 4.89 1.38
C ILE A 29 0.10 4.51 2.61
N GLN A 30 -0.89 5.32 2.95
CA GLN A 30 -1.89 4.98 3.97
C GLN A 30 -3.00 4.16 3.30
N VAL A 31 -3.32 3.00 3.88
CA VAL A 31 -4.36 2.10 3.36
C VAL A 31 -5.22 1.56 4.51
N PRO A 32 -6.48 1.17 4.25
CA PRO A 32 -7.27 0.43 5.22
C PRO A 32 -6.58 -0.89 5.62
N PRO A 33 -6.66 -1.33 6.89
CA PRO A 33 -6.08 -2.60 7.33
C PRO A 33 -6.75 -3.82 6.67
N SER A 34 -7.98 -3.64 6.17
CA SER A 34 -8.76 -4.65 5.45
C SER A 34 -8.50 -4.69 3.94
N LEU A 35 -7.62 -3.82 3.40
CA LEU A 35 -7.38 -3.75 1.97
C LEU A 35 -6.81 -5.07 1.43
N GLY A 36 -7.42 -5.57 0.35
CA GLY A 36 -7.05 -6.85 -0.26
C GLY A 36 -5.70 -6.81 -0.97
N GLU A 37 -5.12 -7.99 -1.23
CA GLU A 37 -3.81 -8.09 -1.87
C GLU A 37 -3.78 -7.51 -3.29
N ASP A 38 -4.81 -7.75 -4.10
CA ASP A 38 -4.88 -7.27 -5.48
C ASP A 38 -5.00 -5.74 -5.55
N GLU A 39 -5.85 -5.14 -4.73
CA GLU A 39 -6.00 -3.69 -4.64
C GLU A 39 -4.72 -3.03 -4.11
N LEU A 40 -4.11 -3.62 -3.08
CA LEU A 40 -2.85 -3.12 -2.54
C LEU A 40 -1.71 -3.19 -3.57
N ARG A 41 -1.67 -4.24 -4.39
CA ARG A 41 -0.73 -4.37 -5.51
C ARG A 41 -0.91 -3.25 -6.52
N GLU A 42 -2.14 -2.99 -6.94
CA GLU A 42 -2.46 -1.95 -7.93
C GLU A 42 -2.08 -0.55 -7.42
N LEU A 43 -2.44 -0.23 -6.16
CA LEU A 43 -2.04 1.03 -5.53
C LEU A 43 -0.53 1.17 -5.46
N ALA A 44 0.19 0.13 -5.03
CA ALA A 44 1.64 0.15 -4.91
C ALA A 44 2.33 0.37 -6.27
N LEU A 45 1.85 -0.30 -7.33
CA LEU A 45 2.35 -0.12 -8.69
C LEU A 45 2.09 1.30 -9.21
N ALA A 46 0.97 1.92 -8.84
CA ALA A 46 0.62 3.27 -9.27
C ALA A 46 1.38 4.40 -8.55
N THR A 47 2.09 4.11 -7.44
CA THR A 47 2.81 5.14 -6.70
C THR A 47 3.90 5.82 -7.53
N ALA A 48 4.07 7.14 -7.33
CA ALA A 48 5.09 7.91 -8.03
C ALA A 48 6.51 7.39 -7.72
N GLY A 49 6.75 6.96 -6.48
CA GLY A 49 8.02 6.33 -6.08
C GLY A 49 8.29 5.03 -6.84
N ALA A 50 7.30 4.16 -6.96
CA ALA A 50 7.44 2.91 -7.71
C ALA A 50 7.65 3.17 -9.21
N GLN A 51 6.80 3.99 -9.84
CA GLN A 51 6.90 4.30 -11.27
C GLN A 51 8.27 4.85 -11.67
N ARG A 52 8.81 5.80 -10.88
CA ARG A 52 10.16 6.34 -11.10
C ARG A 52 11.26 5.30 -10.94
N ALA A 53 11.11 4.38 -9.98
CA ALA A 53 12.11 3.36 -9.70
C ALA A 53 12.07 2.19 -10.70
N ILE A 54 10.88 1.85 -11.21
CA ILE A 54 10.70 0.83 -12.26
C ILE A 54 11.27 1.36 -13.58
N ASN A 55 11.02 2.64 -13.91
CA ASN A 55 11.58 3.31 -15.08
C ASN A 55 11.37 2.51 -16.39
N GLY A 56 10.19 1.92 -16.57
CA GLY A 56 9.83 1.12 -17.74
C GLY A 56 10.44 -0.29 -17.80
N ALA A 57 11.18 -0.72 -16.78
CA ALA A 57 11.67 -2.10 -16.71
C ALA A 57 10.50 -3.10 -16.59
N PRO A 58 10.63 -4.32 -17.13
CA PRO A 58 9.60 -5.34 -16.97
C PRO A 58 9.45 -5.71 -15.49
N VAL A 59 8.21 -5.83 -15.03
CA VAL A 59 7.92 -6.37 -13.70
C VAL A 59 7.92 -7.89 -13.79
N ARG A 60 8.86 -8.53 -13.09
CA ARG A 60 8.98 -9.98 -13.02
C ARG A 60 7.99 -10.58 -12.02
N THR A 61 7.88 -9.97 -10.85
CA THR A 61 6.93 -10.40 -9.81
C THR A 61 6.61 -9.26 -8.86
N VAL A 62 5.43 -9.32 -8.25
CA VAL A 62 5.02 -8.41 -7.17
C VAL A 62 4.66 -9.25 -5.96
N ILE A 63 5.36 -9.01 -4.86
CA ILE A 63 5.17 -9.74 -3.60
C ILE A 63 4.38 -8.85 -2.67
N VAL A 64 3.19 -9.30 -2.29
CA VAL A 64 2.29 -8.59 -1.39
C VAL A 64 2.30 -9.28 -0.02
N ARG A 65 2.43 -8.47 1.03
CA ARG A 65 2.22 -8.86 2.43
C ARG A 65 1.26 -7.84 3.03
N ALA A 66 -0.01 -8.01 2.70
CA ALA A 66 -1.05 -7.07 3.10
C ALA A 66 -1.18 -6.98 4.63
N PRO A 67 -1.55 -5.81 5.16
CA PRO A 67 -1.68 -4.53 4.47
C PRO A 67 -0.37 -3.71 4.41
N ASN A 68 0.75 -4.26 4.89
CA ASN A 68 1.90 -3.46 5.32
C ASN A 68 3.05 -3.36 4.31
N LEU A 69 3.13 -4.22 3.31
CA LEU A 69 4.27 -4.25 2.40
C LEU A 69 3.90 -4.74 1.00
N VAL A 70 4.42 -4.04 0.00
CA VAL A 70 4.53 -4.52 -1.38
C VAL A 70 5.97 -4.36 -1.85
N ASN A 71 6.54 -5.43 -2.40
CA ASN A 71 7.85 -5.39 -3.05
C ASN A 71 7.72 -5.78 -4.52
N ILE A 72 8.13 -4.86 -5.39
CA ILE A 72 8.10 -5.01 -6.84
C ILE A 72 9.50 -5.43 -7.30
N VAL A 73 9.58 -6.60 -7.94
CA VAL A 73 10.83 -7.13 -8.50
C VAL A 73 10.79 -6.91 -10.01
N THR A 74 11.68 -6.06 -10.49
CA THR A 74 11.92 -5.87 -11.93
C THR A 74 12.97 -6.87 -12.43
N GLY A 75 12.93 -7.23 -13.71
CA GLY A 75 13.92 -8.14 -14.30
C GLY A 75 13.79 -8.27 -15.80
#